data_AF-A0A929ST91-F1
#
_entry.id   AF-A0A929ST91-F1
#
_cell.length_a   1.000
_cell.length_b   1.000
_cell.length_c   1.000
_cell.angle_alpha   90.00
_cell.angle_beta   90.00
_cell.angle_gamma   90.00
#
_symmetry.space_group_name_H-M   'P 1'
#
loop_
_entity.id
_entity.type
_entity.pdbx_description
1 polymer ?
#
loop_
_entity_poly.entity_id
_entity_poly.type
_entity_poly.pdbx_seq_one_letter_code
_entity_poly.pdbx_strand_id
1 'polypeptide(L)'
;MKASKKWLNEYVECLDIDIKEMEKAFTMSGTKVEQIDEIGKYNNIVVGKILEITQHENAEKLVVTKVNVGDEIIQIVTGANNISVRRYSTSM
;
A
#
# COMPACT_ATOMS: atom_id res chain seq x y z
N MET A 1 -2.23 10.29 17.80
CA MET A 1 -2.50 8.88 17.43
C MET A 1 -3.13 8.88 16.05
N LYS A 2 -2.72 7.99 15.14
CA LYS A 2 -3.36 7.84 13.82
C LYS A 2 -4.11 6.52 13.78
N ALA A 3 -5.39 6.56 13.43
CA ALA A 3 -6.24 5.38 13.30
C ALA A 3 -6.99 5.44 11.97
N SER A 4 -7.18 4.28 11.34
CA SER A 4 -7.96 4.18 10.10
C SER A 4 -9.45 4.24 10.42
N LYS A 5 -10.20 5.06 9.66
CA LYS A 5 -11.68 5.07 9.72
C LYS A 5 -12.24 3.67 9.52
N LYS A 6 -11.69 2.89 8.57
CA LYS A 6 -12.13 1.51 8.32
C LYS A 6 -12.00 0.62 9.56
N TRP A 7 -10.87 0.72 10.27
CA TRP A 7 -10.64 -0.06 11.48
C TRP A 7 -11.59 0.37 12.61
N LEU A 8 -11.83 1.67 12.78
CA LEU A 8 -12.78 2.17 13.78
C LEU A 8 -14.23 1.70 13.51
N ASN A 9 -14.63 1.64 12.24
CA ASN A 9 -15.95 1.16 11.84
C ASN A 9 -16.18 -0.33 12.18
N GLU A 10 -15.15 -1.15 12.34
CA GLU A 10 -15.29 -2.56 12.74
C GLU A 10 -15.70 -2.73 14.21
N TYR A 11 -15.45 -1.73 15.06
CA TYR A 11 -15.76 -1.79 16.50
C TYR A 11 -16.99 -0.96 16.88
N VAL A 12 -17.39 -0.02 16.05
CA VAL A 12 -18.52 0.89 16.29
C VAL A 12 -19.34 1.01 15.01
N GLU A 13 -20.53 0.42 14.98
CA GLU A 13 -21.46 0.40 13.83
C GLU A 13 -22.06 1.78 13.46
N CYS A 14 -21.55 2.89 14.00
CA CYS A 14 -22.13 4.24 13.87
C CYS A 14 -21.22 5.22 13.12
N LEU A 15 -20.65 4.85 11.96
CA LEU A 15 -19.69 5.72 11.27
C LEU A 15 -19.81 5.74 9.74
N ASP A 16 -21.03 5.62 9.22
CA ASP A 16 -21.39 6.10 7.86
C ASP A 16 -21.61 7.62 7.80
N ILE A 17 -21.20 8.35 8.84
CA ILE A 17 -21.21 9.81 8.87
C ILE A 17 -20.06 10.39 8.04
N ASP A 18 -20.26 11.62 7.58
CA ASP A 18 -19.23 12.37 6.87
C ASP A 18 -17.99 12.55 7.77
N ILE A 19 -16.82 12.60 7.15
CA ILE A 19 -15.54 12.74 7.86
C ILE A 19 -15.51 14.02 8.72
N LYS A 20 -16.16 15.11 8.28
CA LYS A 20 -16.24 16.35 9.05
C LYS A 20 -17.18 16.24 10.26
N GLU A 21 -18.24 15.45 10.16
CA GLU A 21 -19.14 15.20 11.29
C GLU A 21 -18.46 14.32 12.34
N MET A 22 -17.69 13.34 11.88
CA MET A 22 -16.83 12.52 12.73
C MET A 22 -15.82 13.38 13.49
N GLU A 23 -15.13 14.29 12.81
CA GLU A 23 -14.19 15.25 13.43
C GLU A 23 -14.83 16.07 14.56
N LYS A 24 -16.03 16.60 14.32
CA LYS A 24 -16.80 17.36 15.31
C LYS A 24 -17.19 16.49 16.51
N ALA A 25 -17.67 15.26 16.26
CA ALA A 25 -18.06 14.34 17.33
C ALA A 25 -16.87 13.98 18.24
N PHE A 26 -15.70 13.68 17.65
CA PHE A 26 -14.47 13.44 18.41
C PHE A 26 -14.04 14.67 19.21
N THR A 27 -14.08 15.86 18.60
CA THR A 27 -13.73 17.10 19.28
C THR A 27 -14.68 17.38 20.45
N MET A 28 -15.98 17.14 20.28
CA MET A 28 -17.00 17.26 21.33
C MET A 28 -16.83 16.23 22.45
N SER A 29 -16.37 15.01 22.14
CA SER A 29 -16.07 13.98 23.14
C SER A 29 -14.75 14.23 23.89
N GLY A 30 -14.09 15.37 23.63
CA GLY A 30 -12.82 15.76 24.26
C GLY A 30 -11.57 15.22 23.55
N THR A 31 -11.71 14.53 22.42
CA THR A 31 -10.60 14.03 21.61
C THR A 31 -10.38 14.93 20.39
N LYS A 32 -9.43 15.86 20.49
CA LYS A 32 -9.11 16.77 19.39
C LYS A 32 -8.54 16.00 18.19
N VAL A 33 -9.13 16.19 17.02
CA VAL A 33 -8.58 15.72 15.75
C VAL A 33 -7.65 16.80 15.20
N GLU A 34 -6.39 16.43 14.90
CA GLU A 34 -5.39 17.39 14.41
C GLU A 34 -5.23 17.35 12.89
N GLN A 35 -5.41 16.17 12.30
CA GLN A 35 -5.17 15.96 10.88
C GLN A 35 -6.00 14.78 10.38
N ILE A 36 -6.51 14.92 9.16
CA ILE A 36 -7.24 13.89 8.44
C ILE A 36 -6.50 13.64 7.13
N ASP A 37 -6.00 12.41 6.96
CA ASP A 37 -5.27 11.99 5.78
C ASP A 37 -6.18 11.09 4.92
N GLU A 38 -6.56 11.58 3.73
CA GLU A 38 -7.31 10.77 2.75
C GLU A 38 -6.33 9.89 1.96
N ILE A 39 -6.46 8.57 2.12
CA ILE A 39 -5.61 7.58 1.45
C ILE A 39 -6.43 6.95 0.31
N GLY A 40 -5.86 6.88 -0.91
CA GLY A 40 -6.43 6.04 -1.98
C GLY A 40 -6.89 6.76 -3.25
N LYS A 41 -6.56 8.03 -3.48
CA LYS A 41 -6.73 8.66 -4.79
C LYS A 41 -5.62 8.25 -5.77
N TYR A 42 -5.51 6.95 -6.01
CA TYR A 42 -4.58 6.39 -6.98
C TYR A 42 -5.36 5.52 -7.96
N ASN A 43 -5.30 5.89 -9.24
CA ASN A 43 -5.89 5.11 -10.32
C ASN A 43 -4.81 4.16 -10.88
N ASN A 44 -5.22 2.97 -11.34
CA ASN A 44 -4.37 1.97 -12.01
C ASN A 44 -3.25 1.34 -11.15
N ILE A 45 -3.48 1.11 -9.85
CA ILE A 45 -2.59 0.27 -9.04
C ILE A 45 -2.99 -1.20 -9.22
N VAL A 46 -2.03 -2.02 -9.66
CA VAL A 46 -2.17 -3.48 -9.79
C VAL A 46 -1.16 -4.20 -8.90
N VAL A 47 -1.54 -5.36 -8.38
CA VAL A 47 -0.64 -6.20 -7.58
C VAL A 47 0.10 -7.16 -8.50
N GLY A 48 1.41 -6.99 -8.61
CA GLY A 48 2.27 -7.85 -9.43
C GLY A 48 3.24 -8.71 -8.59
N LYS A 49 3.62 -9.87 -9.12
CA LYS A 49 4.61 -10.78 -8.54
C LYS A 49 5.94 -10.69 -9.28
N ILE A 50 7.01 -10.42 -8.55
CA ILE A 50 8.38 -10.44 -9.10
C ILE A 50 8.80 -11.88 -9.42
N LEU A 51 9.17 -12.13 -10.67
CA LEU A 51 9.63 -13.43 -11.17
C LEU A 51 11.16 -13.52 -11.18
N GLU A 52 11.83 -12.46 -11.66
CA GLU A 52 13.27 -12.43 -11.88
C GLU A 52 13.81 -11.03 -11.56
N ILE A 53 15.04 -10.98 -11.05
CA ILE A 53 15.78 -9.75 -10.78
C ILE A 53 17.18 -9.92 -11.40
N THR A 54 17.55 -9.01 -12.30
CA THR A 54 18.85 -9.00 -12.99
C THR A 54 19.51 -7.64 -12.76
N GLN A 55 20.82 -7.59 -12.56
CA GLN A 55 21.50 -6.32 -12.39
C GLN A 55 21.64 -5.58 -13.73
N HIS A 56 21.47 -4.26 -13.70
CA HIS A 56 21.56 -3.45 -14.91
C HIS A 56 23.02 -3.29 -15.34
N GLU A 57 23.35 -3.67 -16.58
CA GLU A 57 24.74 -3.68 -17.10
C GLU A 57 25.43 -2.31 -17.03
N ASN A 58 24.68 -1.23 -17.25
CA ASN A 58 25.22 0.14 -17.22
C ASN A 58 24.98 0.91 -15.91
N ALA A 59 24.44 0.28 -14.86
CA ALA A 59 24.12 1.00 -13.62
C ALA A 59 24.14 0.07 -12.40
N GLU A 60 25.19 0.19 -11.58
CA GLU A 60 25.38 -0.65 -10.38
C GLU A 60 24.23 -0.54 -9.36
N LYS A 61 23.56 0.61 -9.31
CA LYS A 61 22.46 0.88 -8.36
C LYS A 61 21.07 0.52 -8.88
N LEU A 62 20.96 0.11 -10.14
CA LEU A 62 19.67 -0.23 -10.75
C LEU A 62 19.59 -1.73 -11.00
N VAL A 63 18.41 -2.27 -10.79
CA VAL A 63 18.09 -3.65 -11.18
C VAL A 63 16.89 -3.66 -12.11
N VAL A 64 16.92 -4.61 -13.03
CA VAL A 64 15.85 -4.92 -13.95
C VAL A 64 15.05 -6.06 -13.35
N THR A 65 13.76 -5.85 -13.13
CA THR A 65 12.85 -6.85 -12.56
C THR A 65 11.80 -7.25 -13.58
N LYS A 66 11.53 -8.56 -13.71
CA LYS A 66 10.36 -9.05 -14.45
C LYS A 66 9.24 -9.28 -13.46
N VAL A 67 8.10 -8.60 -13.68
CA VAL A 67 6.94 -8.64 -12.79
C VAL A 67 5.73 -9.14 -13.57
N ASN A 68 5.10 -10.20 -13.08
CA ASN A 68 3.82 -10.67 -13.60
C ASN A 68 2.70 -9.89 -12.91
N VAL A 69 1.91 -9.12 -13.67
CA VAL A 69 0.79 -8.31 -13.17
C VAL A 69 -0.57 -9.02 -13.29
N GLY A 70 -0.57 -10.32 -13.56
CA GLY A 70 -1.76 -11.16 -13.77
C GLY A 70 -1.99 -11.45 -15.25
N ASP A 71 -2.16 -10.39 -16.04
CA ASP A 71 -2.46 -10.50 -17.47
C ASP A 71 -1.22 -10.58 -18.36
N GLU A 72 -0.10 -9.98 -17.93
CA GLU A 72 1.14 -9.95 -18.68
C GLU A 72 2.38 -9.88 -17.77
N ILE A 73 3.54 -10.19 -18.35
CA ILE A 73 4.84 -10.06 -17.69
C ILE A 73 5.51 -8.80 -18.22
N ILE A 74 5.67 -7.81 -17.35
CA ILE A 74 6.30 -6.53 -17.67
C ILE A 74 7.69 -6.43 -17.06
N GLN A 75 8.54 -5.63 -17.68
CA GLN A 75 9.87 -5.30 -17.16
C GLN A 75 9.83 -3.95 -16.43
N ILE A 76 10.29 -3.93 -15.19
CA ILE A 76 10.38 -2.72 -14.35
C ILE A 76 11.82 -2.52 -13.89
N VAL A 77 12.38 -1.35 -14.18
CA VAL A 77 13.70 -0.94 -13.66
C VAL A 77 13.50 -0.20 -12.35
N THR A 78 14.17 -0.64 -11.28
CA THR A 78 14.06 -0.01 -9.96
C THR A 78 15.41 0.00 -9.25
N GLY A 79 15.63 1.01 -8.40
CA GLY A 79 16.78 1.11 -7.50
C GLY A 79 16.43 0.77 -6.05
N ALA A 80 15.24 0.22 -5.81
CA ALA A 80 14.83 -0.19 -4.48
C ALA A 80 15.65 -1.41 -4.03
N ASN A 81 16.22 -1.35 -2.82
CA ASN A 81 17.02 -2.44 -2.26
C ASN A 81 16.21 -3.47 -1.46
N ASN A 82 14.89 -3.27 -1.31
CA ASN A 82 13.98 -4.12 -0.52
C ASN A 82 13.13 -5.07 -1.37
N ILE A 83 13.59 -5.41 -2.58
CA ILE A 83 12.91 -6.33 -3.50
C ILE A 83 13.54 -7.71 -3.45
N SER A 84 12.71 -8.75 -3.45
CA SER A 84 13.17 -10.14 -3.46
C SER A 84 12.21 -10.99 -4.28
N VAL A 85 12.76 -11.96 -5.02
CA VAL A 85 11.95 -12.98 -5.68
C VAL A 85 11.42 -13.91 -4.58
N ARG A 86 10.11 -13.87 -4.34
CA ARG A 86 9.47 -14.74 -3.34
C ARG A 86 9.56 -16.20 -3.80
N ARG A 87 10.58 -16.92 -3.34
CA ARG A 87 10.87 -18.32 -3.69
C ARG A 87 10.01 -19.21 -2.79
N TYR A 88 8.99 -19.86 -3.36
CA TYR A 88 8.26 -20.92 -2.66
C TYR A 88 9.16 -22.16 -2.65
N SER A 89 9.84 -22.40 -1.53
CA SER A 89 10.41 -23.71 -1.22
C SER A 89 9.28 -24.58 -0.69
N THR A 90 8.48 -25.17 -1.57
CA THR A 90 7.70 -26.36 -1.20
C THR A 90 8.67 -27.53 -1.11
N SER A 91 9.21 -27.75 0.09
CA SER A 91 9.66 -29.08 0.48
C SER A 91 8.40 -29.87 0.85
N MET A 92 8.12 -30.91 0.07
CA MET A 92 7.22 -32.00 0.48
C MET A 92 7.77 -32.70 1.72
#